data_AF-A0A821JD34-F1
#
_entry.id   AF-A0A821JD34-F1
#
_cell.length_a   1.000
_cell.length_b   1.000
_cell.length_c   1.000
_cell.angle_alpha   90.00
_cell.angle_beta   90.00
_cell.angle_gamma   90.00
#
_symmetry.space_group_name_H-M   'P 1'
#
loop_
_entity.id
_entity.type
_entity.pdbx_description
1 polymer ?
#
loop_
_entity_poly.entity_id
_entity_poly.type
_entity_poly.pdbx_seq_one_letter_code
_entity_poly.pdbx_strand_id
1 'polypeptide(L)'
;KDESWTGQYFRDIILMQHVIPFLKNEENVIDPDEVIFVHDKAPCMRANMTQHLLQDNNIKFWGNDTWPGNSPDLKVAEYIGTIIKNRVEKKMLSETEHDRYRGETLKKHISDVLKYMETDIELFETLLCSYPSRLRAVKNANGCHIDY
;
A
#
# COMPACT_ATOMS: atom_id res chain seq x y z
N LYS A 1 -3.51 -11.52 22.68
CA LYS A 1 -4.14 -10.19 22.55
C LYS A 1 -3.90 -9.79 21.12
N ASP A 2 -4.93 -9.74 20.29
CA ASP A 2 -4.75 -9.37 18.89
C ASP A 2 -4.32 -7.90 18.84
N GLU A 3 -3.14 -7.65 18.28
CA GLU A 3 -2.61 -6.30 18.14
C GLU A 3 -3.41 -5.59 17.04
N SER A 4 -4.34 -4.74 17.45
CA SER A 4 -4.99 -3.80 16.54
C SER A 4 -4.08 -2.58 16.34
N TRP A 5 -4.02 -2.09 15.11
CA TRP A 5 -3.27 -0.88 14.79
C TRP A 5 -3.98 0.32 15.40
N THR A 6 -3.45 0.84 16.50
CA THR A 6 -3.95 2.11 17.04
C THR A 6 -3.57 3.25 16.10
N GLY A 7 -4.33 4.35 16.13
CA GLY A 7 -3.96 5.55 15.38
C GLY A 7 -2.58 6.10 15.79
N GLN A 8 -2.17 5.87 17.05
CA GLN A 8 -0.84 6.24 17.53
C GLN A 8 0.25 5.35 16.92
N TYR A 9 0.10 4.02 16.97
CA TYR A 9 1.06 3.10 16.35
C TYR A 9 1.24 3.41 14.86
N PHE A 10 0.14 3.69 14.17
CA PHE A 10 0.18 4.04 12.76
C PHE A 10 1.01 5.31 12.49
N ARG A 11 0.84 6.37 13.29
CA ARG A 11 1.64 7.59 13.13
C ARG A 11 3.10 7.39 13.54
N ASP A 12 3.32 6.84 14.73
CA ASP A 12 4.65 6.84 15.37
C ASP A 12 5.59 5.81 14.74
N ILE A 13 5.05 4.68 14.27
CA ILE A 13 5.85 3.60 13.67
C ILE A 13 5.73 3.66 12.15
N ILE A 14 4.51 3.52 11.62
CA ILE A 14 4.33 3.33 10.17
C ILE A 14 4.68 4.59 9.40
N LEU A 15 4.14 5.75 9.80
CA LEU A 15 4.43 7.00 9.09
C LEU A 15 5.81 7.55 9.41
N MET A 16 6.12 7.78 10.70
CA MET A 16 7.34 8.49 11.09
C MET A 16 8.63 7.71 10.85
N GLN A 17 8.61 6.37 11.01
CA GLN A 17 9.84 5.56 10.88
C GLN A 17 10.02 4.96 9.49
N HIS A 18 8.93 4.77 8.73
CA HIS A 18 8.99 4.08 7.44
C HIS A 18 8.54 4.95 6.27
N VAL A 19 7.27 5.38 6.24
CA VAL A 19 6.71 6.04 5.04
C VAL A 19 7.33 7.42 4.79
N ILE A 20 7.39 8.29 5.79
CA ILE A 20 7.93 9.66 5.63
C ILE A 20 9.41 9.63 5.24
N PRO A 21 10.29 8.87 5.92
CA PRO A 21 11.68 8.73 5.48
C PRO A 21 11.82 8.16 4.07
N PHE A 22 10.97 7.18 3.71
CA PHE A 22 10.98 6.59 2.36
C PHE A 22 10.69 7.66 1.29
N LEU A 23 9.62 8.44 1.46
CA LEU A 23 9.18 9.44 0.49
C LEU A 23 10.14 10.64 0.36
N LYS A 24 10.94 10.93 1.40
CA LYS A 24 11.91 12.03 1.39
C LYS A 24 13.29 11.64 0.84
N ASN A 25 13.50 10.36 0.53
CA ASN A 25 14.78 9.88 0.04
C ASN A 25 14.79 9.86 -1.50
N GLU A 26 15.67 10.65 -2.11
CA GLU A 26 15.87 10.72 -3.57
C GLU A 26 16.27 9.38 -4.21
N GLU A 27 16.80 8.43 -3.44
CA GLU A 27 17.09 7.07 -3.94
C GLU A 27 15.83 6.21 -4.07
N ASN A 28 14.73 6.57 -3.38
CA ASN A 28 13.50 5.78 -3.32
C ASN A 28 12.38 6.31 -4.24
N VAL A 29 12.45 7.58 -4.63
CA VAL A 29 11.43 8.26 -5.45
C VAL A 29 12.10 9.06 -6.56
N ILE A 30 11.39 9.26 -7.68
CA ILE A 30 11.92 10.02 -8.83
C ILE A 30 12.24 11.46 -8.43
N ASP A 31 11.32 12.10 -7.71
CA ASP A 31 11.46 13.46 -7.19
C ASP A 31 10.67 13.57 -5.86
N PRO A 32 11.35 13.80 -4.72
CA PRO A 32 10.69 13.99 -3.43
C PRO A 32 9.75 15.20 -3.37
N ASP A 33 9.98 16.21 -4.22
CA ASP A 33 9.10 17.37 -4.28
C ASP A 33 7.86 17.11 -5.14
N GLU A 34 7.88 16.15 -6.07
CA GLU A 34 6.72 15.81 -6.92
C GLU A 34 5.92 14.59 -6.44
N VAL A 35 6.50 13.75 -5.57
CA VAL A 35 5.83 12.53 -5.10
C VAL A 35 4.51 12.84 -4.37
N ILE A 36 3.47 12.08 -4.70
CA ILE A 36 2.17 12.15 -4.03
C ILE A 36 1.91 10.83 -3.31
N PHE A 37 1.76 10.89 -1.99
CA PHE A 37 1.35 9.76 -1.19
C PHE A 37 -0.16 9.51 -1.33
N VAL A 38 -0.53 8.33 -1.82
CA VAL A 38 -1.93 7.94 -2.03
C VAL A 38 -2.33 6.87 -1.03
N HIS A 39 -3.41 7.12 -0.28
CA HIS A 39 -3.92 6.20 0.73
C HIS A 39 -5.46 6.22 0.80
N ASP A 40 -6.06 5.22 1.45
CA ASP A 40 -7.50 5.14 1.64
C ASP A 40 -7.99 5.95 2.87
N LYS A 41 -9.30 5.88 3.13
CA LYS A 41 -9.96 6.58 4.25
C LYS A 41 -10.13 5.73 5.50
N ALA A 42 -9.24 4.76 5.75
CA ALA A 42 -9.25 4.00 7.01
C ALA A 42 -9.24 4.94 8.23
N PRO A 43 -9.83 4.57 9.38
CA PRO A 43 -9.95 5.45 10.55
C PRO A 43 -8.63 6.10 11.01
N CYS A 44 -7.51 5.37 10.95
CA CYS A 44 -6.18 5.90 11.30
C CYS A 44 -5.64 6.92 10.28
N MET A 45 -5.96 6.76 8.99
CA MET A 45 -5.54 7.63 7.90
C MET A 45 -6.34 8.93 7.86
N ARG A 46 -7.68 8.83 8.00
CA ARG A 46 -8.58 9.99 7.91
C ARG A 46 -8.55 10.91 9.14
N ALA A 47 -7.96 10.47 10.25
CA ALA A 47 -7.90 11.23 11.49
C ALA A 47 -7.13 12.55 11.30
N ASN A 48 -7.67 13.66 11.80
CA ASN A 48 -7.04 14.99 11.66
C ASN A 48 -5.58 15.01 12.11
N MET A 49 -5.25 14.32 13.21
CA MET A 49 -3.88 14.22 13.70
C MET A 49 -2.92 13.59 12.67
N THR A 50 -3.39 12.62 11.91
CA THR A 50 -2.60 11.97 10.85
C THR A 50 -2.47 12.88 9.63
N GLN A 51 -3.53 13.57 9.25
CA GLN A 51 -3.52 14.54 8.14
C GLN A 51 -2.56 15.70 8.44
N HIS A 52 -2.63 16.28 9.64
CA HIS A 52 -1.70 17.33 10.08
C HIS A 52 -0.26 16.81 10.14
N LEU A 53 -0.02 15.59 10.65
CA LEU A 53 1.33 15.03 10.68
C LEU A 53 1.97 14.95 9.28
N LEU A 54 1.22 14.55 8.26
CA LEU A 54 1.69 14.51 6.88
C LEU A 54 1.99 15.93 6.35
N GLN A 55 1.10 16.89 6.63
CA GLN A 55 1.27 18.30 6.25
C GLN A 55 2.49 18.94 6.92
N ASP A 56 2.64 18.76 8.23
CA ASP A 56 3.76 19.27 9.04
C ASP A 56 5.11 18.70 8.56
N ASN A 57 5.08 17.52 7.94
CA ASN A 57 6.24 16.88 7.32
C ASN A 57 6.43 17.23 5.84
N ASN A 58 5.65 18.15 5.28
CA ASN A 58 5.65 18.55 3.87
C ASN A 58 5.39 17.39 2.90
N ILE A 59 4.63 16.37 3.31
CA ILE A 59 4.23 15.30 2.41
C ILE A 59 3.03 15.78 1.58
N LYS A 60 3.13 15.68 0.25
CA LYS A 60 1.97 15.83 -0.64
C LYS A 60 1.18 14.52 -0.64
N PHE A 61 -0.13 14.58 -0.43
CA PHE A 61 -0.97 13.37 -0.37
C PHE A 61 -2.41 13.64 -0.78
N TRP A 62 -3.13 12.57 -1.12
CA TRP A 62 -4.57 12.64 -1.35
C TRP A 62 -5.32 12.60 -0.03
N GLY A 63 -5.74 13.78 0.43
CA GLY A 63 -6.45 13.94 1.68
C GLY A 63 -7.90 13.47 1.65
N ASN A 64 -8.59 13.76 2.74
CA ASN A 64 -10.00 13.40 2.94
C ASN A 64 -10.95 13.99 1.90
N ASP A 65 -10.56 15.03 1.18
CA ASP A 65 -11.32 15.67 0.11
C ASP A 65 -11.12 15.01 -1.26
N THR A 66 -10.02 14.30 -1.46
CA THR A 66 -9.59 13.79 -2.76
C THR A 66 -9.93 12.31 -2.96
N TRP A 67 -9.63 11.44 -1.98
CA TRP A 67 -9.86 10.00 -2.14
C TRP A 67 -11.36 9.65 -2.01
N PRO A 68 -11.99 8.97 -2.98
CA PRO A 68 -13.39 8.56 -2.86
C PRO A 68 -13.54 7.43 -1.83
N GLY A 69 -14.56 7.52 -0.97
CA GLY A 69 -14.89 6.45 -0.03
C GLY A 69 -15.39 5.21 -0.76
N ASN A 70 -15.07 4.01 -0.25
CA ASN A 70 -15.48 2.72 -0.81
C ASN A 70 -15.02 2.44 -2.25
N SER A 71 -13.82 2.92 -2.64
CA SER A 71 -13.25 2.69 -3.98
C SER A 71 -11.98 1.84 -3.95
N PRO A 72 -12.07 0.53 -3.60
CA PRO A 72 -10.92 -0.37 -3.65
C PRO A 72 -10.41 -0.61 -5.07
N ASP A 73 -11.26 -0.47 -6.08
CA ASP A 73 -10.97 -0.55 -7.52
C ASP A 73 -9.98 0.53 -8.01
N LEU A 74 -9.94 1.68 -7.33
CA LEU A 74 -8.94 2.72 -7.56
C LEU A 74 -7.63 2.50 -6.77
N LYS A 75 -7.61 1.59 -5.80
CA LYS A 75 -6.43 1.36 -4.94
C LYS A 75 -5.53 0.29 -5.55
N VAL A 76 -4.53 0.72 -6.30
CA VAL A 76 -3.51 -0.16 -6.90
C VAL A 76 -2.85 -1.08 -5.87
N ALA A 77 -2.70 -0.63 -4.61
CA ALA A 77 -2.16 -1.46 -3.54
C ALA A 77 -2.95 -2.75 -3.27
N GLU A 78 -4.26 -2.80 -3.54
CA GLU A 78 -5.07 -4.03 -3.39
C GLU A 78 -4.62 -5.14 -4.37
N TYR A 79 -4.15 -4.75 -5.55
CA TYR A 79 -3.57 -5.70 -6.51
C TYR A 79 -2.24 -6.23 -6.04
N ILE A 80 -1.38 -5.35 -5.51
CA ILE A 80 -0.10 -5.76 -4.93
C ILE A 80 -0.36 -6.75 -3.79
N GLY A 81 -1.34 -6.47 -2.93
CA GLY A 81 -1.75 -7.39 -1.87
C GLY A 81 -2.20 -8.76 -2.39
N THR A 82 -3.01 -8.80 -3.46
CA THR A 82 -3.42 -10.05 -4.11
C THR A 82 -2.25 -10.81 -4.70
N ILE A 83 -1.31 -10.12 -5.36
CA ILE A 83 -0.09 -10.73 -5.92
C ILE A 83 0.79 -11.31 -4.81
N ILE A 84 1.04 -10.56 -3.74
CA ILE A 84 1.79 -11.03 -2.57
C ILE A 84 1.11 -12.26 -1.99
N LYS A 85 -0.20 -12.21 -1.73
CA LYS A 85 -0.97 -13.34 -1.20
C LYS A 85 -0.80 -14.58 -2.07
N ASN A 86 -0.99 -14.48 -3.38
CA ASN A 86 -0.88 -15.60 -4.30
C ASN A 86 0.54 -16.18 -4.36
N ARG A 87 1.57 -15.32 -4.33
CA ARG A 87 2.98 -15.75 -4.30
C ARG A 87 3.32 -16.45 -2.97
N VAL A 88 2.88 -15.90 -1.85
CA VAL A 88 3.05 -16.51 -0.51
C VAL A 88 2.32 -17.84 -0.42
N GLU A 89 1.08 -17.91 -0.89
CA GLU A 89 0.28 -19.15 -0.89
C GLU A 89 0.98 -20.26 -1.67
N LYS A 90 1.52 -19.97 -2.86
CA LYS A 90 2.32 -20.95 -3.62
C LYS A 90 3.50 -21.48 -2.83
N LYS A 91 4.24 -20.60 -2.12
CA LYS A 91 5.37 -21.02 -1.28
C LYS A 91 4.90 -21.88 -0.10
N MET A 92 3.82 -21.50 0.57
CA MET A 92 3.22 -22.26 1.67
C MET A 92 2.73 -23.64 1.22
N LEU A 93 2.16 -23.76 0.02
CA LEU A 93 1.73 -25.05 -0.55
C LEU A 93 2.90 -25.96 -0.90
N SER A 94 4.05 -25.39 -1.27
CA SER A 94 5.29 -26.13 -1.52
C SER A 94 6.06 -26.51 -0.25
N GLU A 95 5.65 -26.00 0.93
CA GLU A 95 6.34 -26.26 2.19
C GLU A 95 6.07 -27.70 2.66
N THR A 96 7.15 -28.48 2.74
CA THR A 96 7.14 -29.89 3.14
C THR A 96 7.66 -30.09 4.55
N GLU A 97 8.23 -29.05 5.17
CA GLU A 97 8.71 -29.10 6.55
C GLU A 97 7.57 -29.22 7.56
N HIS A 98 7.87 -29.87 8.69
CA HIS A 98 6.93 -30.08 9.80
C HIS A 98 6.38 -28.75 10.35
N ASP A 99 7.15 -27.67 10.21
CA ASP A 99 6.86 -26.34 10.74
C ASP A 99 6.03 -25.46 9.78
N ARG A 100 5.47 -26.02 8.70
CA ARG A 100 4.68 -25.27 7.69
C ARG A 100 3.54 -24.42 8.23
N TYR A 101 2.95 -24.77 9.38
CA TYR A 101 1.83 -24.03 9.97
C TYR A 101 2.24 -22.99 11.02
N ARG A 102 3.55 -22.77 11.22
CA ARG A 102 4.04 -21.80 12.20
C ARG A 102 4.02 -20.39 11.62
N GLY A 103 3.71 -19.41 12.46
CA GLY A 103 3.71 -17.99 12.07
C GLY A 103 5.07 -17.51 11.54
N GLU A 104 6.17 -18.08 12.03
CA GLU A 104 7.52 -17.74 11.55
C GLU A 104 7.77 -18.22 10.11
N THR A 105 7.25 -19.38 9.74
CA THR A 105 7.30 -19.87 8.35
C THR A 105 6.53 -18.93 7.42
N LEU A 106 5.35 -18.48 7.84
CA LEU A 106 4.58 -17.47 7.10
C LEU A 106 5.35 -16.16 6.96
N LYS A 107 5.93 -15.63 8.05
CA LYS A 107 6.73 -14.39 8.02
C LYS A 107 7.94 -14.50 7.11
N LYS A 108 8.63 -15.64 7.13
CA LYS A 108 9.76 -15.94 6.22
C LYS A 108 9.30 -15.88 4.77
N HIS A 109 8.22 -16.59 4.41
CA HIS A 109 7.74 -16.59 3.03
C HIS A 109 7.21 -15.22 2.57
N ILE A 110 6.58 -14.45 3.46
CA ILE A 110 6.23 -13.04 3.18
C ILE A 110 7.49 -12.22 2.89
N SER A 111 8.53 -12.35 3.73
CA SER A 111 9.78 -11.61 3.55
C SER A 111 10.50 -11.98 2.26
N ASP A 112 10.55 -13.28 1.92
CA ASP A 112 11.13 -13.78 0.67
C ASP A 112 10.39 -13.21 -0.55
N VAL A 113 9.04 -13.20 -0.51
CA VAL A 113 8.22 -12.66 -1.60
C VAL A 113 8.42 -11.15 -1.75
N LEU A 114 8.44 -10.40 -0.65
CA LEU A 114 8.66 -8.95 -0.68
C LEU A 114 10.05 -8.62 -1.24
N LYS A 115 11.10 -9.34 -0.80
CA LYS A 115 12.46 -9.15 -1.32
C LYS A 115 12.59 -9.47 -2.80
N TYR A 116 11.90 -10.51 -3.28
CA TYR A 116 11.86 -10.81 -4.71
C TYR A 116 11.10 -9.74 -5.50
N MET A 117 10.04 -9.18 -4.91
CA MET A 117 9.25 -8.12 -5.54
C MET A 117 9.96 -6.78 -5.62
N GLU A 118 10.92 -6.49 -4.74
CA GLU A 118 11.66 -5.23 -4.71
C GLU A 118 12.28 -4.84 -6.06
N THR A 119 12.70 -5.83 -6.85
CA THR A 119 13.30 -5.62 -8.18
C THR A 119 12.34 -5.86 -9.35
N ASP A 120 11.04 -6.10 -9.07
CA ASP A 120 9.98 -6.33 -10.06
C ASP A 120 9.46 -4.99 -10.61
N ILE A 121 10.35 -4.20 -11.22
CA ILE A 121 10.08 -2.82 -11.69
C ILE A 121 8.91 -2.82 -12.68
N GLU A 122 8.90 -3.76 -13.62
CA GLU A 122 7.86 -3.88 -14.65
C GLU A 122 6.46 -4.04 -14.05
N LEU A 123 6.33 -4.82 -12.96
CA LEU A 123 5.07 -4.96 -12.26
C LEU A 123 4.59 -3.62 -11.69
N PHE A 124 5.45 -2.89 -10.98
CA PHE A 124 5.07 -1.61 -10.37
C PHE A 124 4.77 -0.55 -11.42
N GLU A 125 5.57 -0.43 -12.47
CA GLU A 125 5.34 0.48 -13.58
C GLU A 125 4.03 0.18 -14.29
N THR A 126 3.75 -1.09 -14.60
CA THR A 126 2.49 -1.50 -15.24
C THR A 126 1.28 -1.11 -14.39
N LEU A 127 1.37 -1.35 -13.08
CA LEU A 127 0.31 -1.01 -12.14
C LEU A 127 0.09 0.51 -12.05
N LEU A 128 1.15 1.31 -11.96
CA LEU A 128 1.06 2.78 -11.97
C LEU A 128 0.52 3.32 -13.30
N CYS A 129 1.03 2.82 -14.43
CA CYS A 129 0.57 3.19 -15.77
C CYS A 129 -0.90 2.79 -16.03
N SER A 130 -1.45 1.83 -15.28
CA SER A 130 -2.88 1.49 -15.35
C SER A 130 -3.78 2.56 -14.74
N TYR A 131 -3.28 3.41 -13.84
CA TYR A 131 -4.09 4.34 -13.05
C TYR A 131 -4.98 5.28 -13.89
N PRO A 132 -4.48 5.93 -14.95
CA PRO A 132 -5.32 6.78 -15.81
C PRO A 132 -6.43 6.02 -16.53
N SER A 133 -6.26 4.72 -16.80
CA SER A 133 -7.32 3.90 -17.41
C SER A 133 -8.44 3.58 -16.42
N ARG A 134 -8.10 3.31 -15.14
CA ARG A 134 -9.06 3.12 -14.04
C ARG A 134 -9.92 4.37 -13.84
N LEU A 135 -9.30 5.55 -13.77
CA LEU A 135 -10.04 6.82 -13.63
C LEU A 135 -10.98 7.06 -14.80
N ARG A 136 -10.57 6.74 -16.03
CA ARG A 136 -11.44 6.82 -17.21
C ARG A 136 -12.60 5.84 -17.14
N ALA A 137 -12.37 4.61 -16.66
CA ALA A 137 -13.41 3.63 -16.48
C ALA A 137 -14.45 4.10 -15.45
N VAL A 138 -14.02 4.62 -14.28
CA VAL A 138 -14.94 5.21 -13.29
C VAL A 138 -15.74 6.36 -13.90
N LYS A 139 -15.09 7.25 -14.65
CA LYS A 139 -15.76 8.35 -15.34
C LYS A 139 -16.82 7.85 -16.31
N ASN A 140 -16.49 6.85 -17.14
CA ASN A 140 -17.41 6.26 -18.10
C ASN A 140 -18.57 5.52 -17.42
N ALA A 141 -18.32 4.96 -16.24
CA ALA A 141 -19.33 4.34 -15.38
C ALA A 141 -20.12 5.37 -14.54
N ASN A 142 -19.92 6.67 -14.74
CA ASN A 142 -20.54 7.75 -13.95
C ASN A 142 -20.35 7.59 -12.43
N GLY A 143 -19.17 7.13 -12.01
CA GLY A 143 -18.85 6.91 -10.60
C GLY A 143 -19.26 5.56 -10.03
N CYS A 144 -19.87 4.68 -10.85
CA CYS A 144 -20.16 3.30 -10.45
C CYS A 144 -18.89 2.43 -10.40
N HIS A 145 -19.03 1.28 -9.76
CA HIS A 145 -17.99 0.25 -9.66
C HIS A 145 -17.44 -0.16 -11.02
N ILE A 146 -16.13 -0.42 -11.07
CA ILE A 146 -15.44 -0.95 -12.25
C ILE A 146 -14.75 -2.28 -11.94
N ASP A 147 -14.80 -3.18 -12.92
CA ASP A 147 -14.07 -4.45 -12.87
C ASP A 147 -12.62 -4.20 -13.21
N TYR A 148 -11.85 -3.90 -12.18
CA TYR A 148 -10.42 -3.85 -12.20
C TYR A 148 -9.95 -4.85 -11.14
#